data_AF-A0A6A6DGA6-F1
#
_entry.id   AF-A0A6A6DGA6-F1
#
_cell.length_a   1.000
_cell.length_b   1.000
_cell.length_c   1.000
_cell.angle_alpha   90.00
_cell.angle_beta   90.00
_cell.angle_gamma   90.00
#
_symmetry.space_group_name_H-M   'P 1'
#
loop_
_entity.id
_entity.type
_entity.pdbx_description
1 polymer ?
#
loop_
_entity_poly.entity_id
_entity_poly.type
_entity_poly.pdbx_seq_one_letter_code
_entity_poly.pdbx_strand_id
1 'polypeptide(L)'
;MTASAAPAPTSTQYTNEKAFKDAVLNGTNTYRKQHNATALTWNDTLAEYAEGWSDKCQFKHSEGPYGENLASGYSNVTSGMDAWGHEREEYDFGKMEFSKKTGHFTQLVWKETTSVGCSRTECNGRDDGGAPGFYVVCEYHPAGNVIGRFKENVQERDEGPKSGGGVEISWHFLWIATFGVGGWCCLF
;
A
#
# COMPACT_ATOMS: atom_id res chain seq x y z
N MET A 1 -19.54 -16.16 -37.71
CA MET A 1 -20.20 -15.69 -36.47
C MET A 1 -19.20 -15.88 -35.34
N THR A 2 -18.56 -14.80 -34.90
CA THR A 2 -17.67 -14.85 -33.72
C THR A 2 -18.57 -14.91 -32.48
N ALA A 3 -18.58 -16.04 -31.79
CA ALA A 3 -19.23 -16.13 -30.49
C ALA A 3 -18.53 -15.15 -29.53
N SER A 4 -19.27 -14.17 -29.02
CA SER A 4 -18.79 -13.33 -27.91
C SER A 4 -18.54 -14.25 -26.72
N ALA A 5 -17.32 -14.26 -26.19
CA ALA A 5 -17.03 -14.94 -24.94
C ALA A 5 -17.95 -14.38 -23.85
N ALA A 6 -18.46 -15.25 -22.98
CA ALA A 6 -19.16 -14.81 -21.78
C ALA A 6 -18.20 -13.94 -20.93
N PRO A 7 -18.68 -12.86 -20.30
CA PRO A 7 -17.84 -12.03 -19.45
C PRO A 7 -17.24 -12.90 -18.33
N ALA A 8 -15.97 -12.63 -18.00
CA ALA A 8 -15.31 -13.29 -16.88
C ALA A 8 -16.12 -13.04 -15.59
N PRO A 9 -16.18 -14.00 -14.66
CA PRO A 9 -16.91 -13.82 -13.42
C PRO A 9 -16.29 -12.68 -12.60
N THR A 10 -17.15 -11.85 -12.01
CA THR A 10 -16.73 -10.78 -11.10
C THR A 10 -16.00 -11.34 -9.89
N SER A 11 -14.87 -10.74 -9.52
CA SER A 11 -14.09 -11.12 -8.33
C SER A 11 -14.93 -11.07 -7.05
N THR A 12 -14.72 -12.05 -6.16
CA THR A 12 -15.36 -12.08 -4.84
C THR A 12 -14.98 -10.87 -3.99
N GLN A 13 -13.83 -10.24 -4.24
CA GLN A 13 -13.41 -9.01 -3.56
C GLN A 13 -14.32 -7.82 -3.88
N TYR A 14 -15.12 -7.88 -4.96
CA TYR A 14 -16.11 -6.86 -5.28
C TYR A 14 -17.53 -7.22 -4.83
N THR A 15 -17.82 -8.49 -4.56
CA THR A 15 -19.19 -8.95 -4.25
C THR A 15 -19.36 -9.40 -2.80
N ASN A 16 -18.28 -9.56 -2.04
CA ASN A 16 -18.32 -9.94 -0.63
C ASN A 16 -17.61 -8.89 0.25
N GLU A 17 -18.33 -8.41 1.27
CA GLU A 17 -17.85 -7.32 2.13
C GLU A 17 -16.59 -7.67 2.91
N LYS A 18 -16.51 -8.88 3.46
CA LYS A 18 -15.32 -9.32 4.20
C LYS A 18 -14.12 -9.42 3.26
N ALA A 19 -14.29 -10.02 2.08
CA ALA A 19 -13.22 -10.15 1.10
C ALA A 19 -12.71 -8.79 0.60
N PHE A 20 -13.60 -7.80 0.45
CA PHE A 20 -13.24 -6.43 0.12
C PHE A 20 -12.39 -5.78 1.20
N LYS A 21 -12.88 -5.74 2.45
CA LYS A 21 -12.16 -5.14 3.58
C LYS A 21 -10.80 -5.80 3.79
N ASP A 22 -10.75 -7.13 3.71
CA ASP A 22 -9.51 -7.90 3.81
C ASP A 22 -8.54 -7.53 2.68
N ALA A 23 -9.00 -7.40 1.43
CA ALA A 23 -8.13 -7.03 0.29
C ALA A 23 -7.53 -5.63 0.45
N VAL A 24 -8.34 -4.65 0.87
CA VAL A 24 -7.89 -3.27 1.14
C VAL A 24 -6.86 -3.25 2.27
N LEU A 25 -7.19 -3.84 3.43
CA LEU A 25 -6.32 -3.82 4.60
C LEU A 25 -5.03 -4.60 4.37
N ASN A 26 -5.11 -5.79 3.76
CA ASN A 26 -3.92 -6.59 3.46
C ASN A 26 -3.01 -5.90 2.47
N GLY A 27 -3.56 -5.34 1.38
CA GLY A 27 -2.79 -4.56 0.41
C GLY A 27 -2.10 -3.37 1.08
N THR A 28 -2.89 -2.52 1.74
CA THR A 28 -2.39 -1.33 2.45
C THR A 28 -1.31 -1.69 3.48
N ASN A 29 -1.59 -2.64 4.36
CA ASN A 29 -0.70 -2.96 5.47
C ASN A 29 0.55 -3.74 5.03
N THR A 30 0.52 -4.40 3.87
CA THR A 30 1.72 -4.99 3.26
C THR A 30 2.72 -3.91 2.86
N TYR A 31 2.28 -2.88 2.12
CA TYR A 31 3.16 -1.77 1.74
C TYR A 31 3.59 -0.94 2.97
N ARG A 32 2.67 -0.67 3.90
CA ARG A 32 3.02 0.07 5.13
C ARG A 32 4.10 -0.61 5.95
N LYS A 33 4.01 -1.93 6.12
CA LYS A 33 5.05 -2.71 6.79
C LYS A 33 6.41 -2.60 6.10
N GLN A 34 6.43 -2.63 4.77
CA GLN A 34 7.66 -2.50 3.98
C GLN A 34 8.31 -1.11 4.12
N HIS A 35 7.54 -0.09 4.48
CA HIS A 35 7.96 1.31 4.58
C HIS A 35 7.90 1.85 6.03
N ASN A 36 8.01 0.97 7.03
CA ASN A 36 8.04 1.31 8.46
C ASN A 36 6.86 2.16 8.96
N ALA A 37 5.69 1.97 8.37
CA ALA A 37 4.45 2.60 8.80
C ALA A 37 3.57 1.59 9.58
N THR A 38 2.95 2.05 10.66
CA THR A 38 2.06 1.22 11.49
C THR A 38 0.84 0.79 10.69
N ALA A 39 0.36 -0.45 10.88
CA ALA A 39 -0.83 -0.94 10.20
C ALA A 39 -2.06 -0.04 10.44
N LEU A 40 -2.82 0.24 9.37
CA LEU A 40 -4.10 0.93 9.46
C LEU A 40 -5.18 -0.02 9.97
N THR A 41 -6.17 0.55 10.65
CA THR A 41 -7.42 -0.11 10.99
C THR A 41 -8.55 0.35 10.06
N TRP A 42 -9.56 -0.50 9.89
CA TRP A 42 -10.77 -0.14 9.16
C TRP A 42 -11.59 0.88 9.95
N ASN A 43 -12.17 1.85 9.25
CA ASN A 43 -13.07 2.85 9.82
C ASN A 43 -14.35 2.95 8.99
N ASP A 44 -15.48 2.56 9.58
CA ASP A 44 -16.78 2.54 8.88
C ASP A 44 -17.30 3.95 8.54
N THR A 45 -16.96 4.99 9.31
CA THR A 45 -17.31 6.37 8.96
C THR A 45 -16.59 6.84 7.69
N LEU A 46 -15.33 6.44 7.50
CA LEU A 46 -14.60 6.71 6.26
C LEU A 46 -15.17 5.92 5.09
N ALA A 47 -15.59 4.67 5.32
CA ALA A 47 -16.20 3.83 4.30
C ALA A 47 -17.55 4.39 3.82
N GLU A 48 -18.39 4.89 4.75
CA GLU A 48 -19.67 5.55 4.42
C GLU A 48 -19.45 6.82 3.60
N TYR A 49 -18.44 7.64 3.97
CA TYR A 49 -18.06 8.80 3.17
C TYR A 49 -17.60 8.40 1.77
N ALA A 50 -16.74 7.39 1.67
CA ALA A 50 -16.24 6.85 0.41
C ALA A 50 -17.39 6.32 -0.48
N GLU A 51 -18.42 5.70 0.10
CA GLU A 51 -19.61 5.23 -0.61
C GLU A 51 -20.41 6.39 -1.21
N GLY A 52 -20.63 7.45 -0.42
CA GLY A 52 -21.29 8.67 -0.91
C GLY A 52 -20.57 9.32 -2.09
N TRP A 53 -19.26 9.06 -2.27
CA TRP A 53 -18.50 9.49 -3.44
C TRP A 53 -18.48 8.46 -4.58
N SER A 54 -18.22 7.18 -4.27
CA SER A 54 -18.11 6.12 -5.28
C SER A 54 -19.42 5.92 -6.04
N ASP A 55 -20.58 6.13 -5.40
CA ASP A 55 -21.89 6.00 -6.01
C ASP A 55 -22.18 7.00 -7.13
N LYS A 56 -21.45 8.13 -7.14
CA LYS A 56 -21.52 9.10 -8.24
C LYS A 56 -20.82 8.60 -9.50
N CYS A 57 -19.98 7.57 -9.39
CA CYS A 57 -19.17 7.03 -10.48
C CYS A 57 -18.27 8.06 -11.19
N GLN A 58 -18.01 9.21 -10.57
CA GLN A 58 -17.20 10.30 -11.15
C GLN A 58 -15.73 10.09 -10.85
N PHE A 59 -14.91 9.81 -11.87
CA PHE A 59 -13.46 9.60 -11.69
C PHE A 59 -12.70 10.92 -11.46
N LYS A 60 -12.93 11.54 -10.30
CA LYS A 60 -12.26 12.75 -9.81
C LYS A 60 -12.28 12.73 -8.28
N HIS A 61 -11.41 13.52 -7.66
CA HIS A 61 -11.36 13.59 -6.20
C HIS A 61 -12.60 14.27 -5.60
N SER A 62 -13.00 13.86 -4.38
CA SER A 62 -14.18 14.40 -3.70
C SER A 62 -14.00 15.82 -3.16
N GLU A 63 -12.76 16.31 -3.06
CA GLU A 63 -12.38 17.55 -2.36
C GLU A 63 -12.77 17.56 -0.87
N GLY A 64 -12.95 16.36 -0.29
CA GLY A 64 -13.31 16.13 1.10
C GLY A 64 -12.20 16.43 2.11
N PRO A 65 -12.50 16.28 3.41
CA PRO A 65 -11.54 16.55 4.50
C PRO A 65 -10.53 15.41 4.74
N TYR A 66 -10.69 14.28 4.06
CA TYR A 66 -9.88 13.08 4.23
C TYR A 66 -8.81 12.99 3.13
N GLY A 67 -7.77 12.17 3.37
CA GLY A 67 -6.89 11.77 2.28
C GLY A 67 -7.64 10.78 1.39
N GLU A 68 -7.39 10.76 0.08
CA GLU A 68 -8.22 9.99 -0.85
C GLU A 68 -7.40 9.31 -1.95
N ASN A 69 -7.65 8.03 -2.19
CA ASN A 69 -7.14 7.30 -3.36
C ASN A 69 -8.30 6.75 -4.21
N LEU A 70 -8.12 6.82 -5.53
CA LEU A 70 -9.12 6.44 -6.52
C LEU A 70 -8.58 5.37 -7.47
N ALA A 71 -9.37 4.34 -7.75
CA ALA A 71 -9.02 3.27 -8.69
C ALA A 71 -10.26 2.83 -9.46
N SER A 72 -10.12 2.55 -10.75
CA SER A 72 -11.23 2.09 -11.59
C SER A 72 -10.77 1.05 -12.59
N GLY A 73 -11.62 0.06 -12.88
CA GLY A 73 -11.40 -0.88 -13.98
C GLY A 73 -10.40 -2.01 -13.69
N TYR A 74 -9.98 -2.17 -12.44
CA TYR A 74 -9.17 -3.31 -12.02
C TYR A 74 -10.00 -4.60 -11.94
N SER A 75 -9.37 -5.75 -12.21
CA SER A 75 -10.06 -7.06 -12.19
C SER A 75 -10.42 -7.54 -10.78
N ASN A 76 -9.72 -7.03 -9.77
CA ASN A 76 -9.96 -7.25 -8.35
C ASN A 76 -9.34 -6.10 -7.54
N VAL A 77 -9.73 -5.98 -6.28
CA VAL A 77 -9.31 -4.90 -5.37
C VAL A 77 -7.81 -4.97 -5.11
N THR A 78 -7.26 -6.16 -4.89
CA THR A 78 -5.82 -6.35 -4.67
C THR A 78 -4.99 -5.75 -5.81
N SER A 79 -5.36 -5.95 -7.07
CA SER A 79 -4.67 -5.35 -8.21
C SER A 79 -4.71 -3.82 -8.22
N GLY A 80 -5.79 -3.20 -7.73
CA GLY A 80 -5.85 -1.75 -7.54
C GLY A 80 -4.95 -1.27 -6.41
N MET A 81 -4.95 -1.98 -5.27
CA MET A 81 -4.05 -1.69 -4.14
C MET A 81 -2.57 -1.81 -4.55
N ASP A 82 -2.24 -2.84 -5.34
CA ASP A 82 -0.90 -3.04 -5.87
C ASP A 82 -0.50 -1.93 -6.84
N ALA A 83 -1.41 -1.48 -7.72
CA ALA A 83 -1.12 -0.38 -8.62
C ALA A 83 -0.76 0.91 -7.86
N TRP A 84 -1.51 1.26 -6.80
CA TRP A 84 -1.16 2.37 -5.92
C TRP A 84 0.18 2.16 -5.22
N GLY A 85 0.43 0.96 -4.69
CA GLY A 85 1.67 0.65 -3.98
C GLY A 85 2.92 0.63 -4.88
N HIS A 86 2.78 0.22 -6.14
CA HIS A 86 3.87 0.17 -7.12
C HIS A 86 4.36 1.55 -7.56
N GLU A 87 3.60 2.63 -7.35
CA GLU A 87 4.09 3.99 -7.62
C GLU A 87 5.35 4.34 -6.81
N ARG A 88 5.68 3.56 -5.76
CA ARG A 88 6.98 3.64 -5.07
C ARG A 88 8.18 3.57 -6.00
N GLU A 89 8.05 2.91 -7.15
CA GLU A 89 9.11 2.74 -8.14
C GLU A 89 9.41 4.06 -8.88
N GLU A 90 8.46 5.00 -8.88
CA GLU A 90 8.61 6.35 -9.43
C GLU A 90 8.89 7.41 -8.35
N TYR A 91 8.83 7.06 -7.06
CA TYR A 91 9.00 8.02 -5.97
C TYR A 91 10.48 8.36 -5.73
N ASP A 92 10.78 9.66 -5.83
CA ASP A 92 12.10 10.20 -5.55
C ASP A 92 12.27 10.45 -4.03
N PHE A 93 12.79 9.44 -3.33
CA PHE A 93 13.10 9.52 -1.91
C PHE A 93 14.23 10.51 -1.57
N GLY A 94 14.96 11.02 -2.57
CA GLY A 94 15.93 12.10 -2.38
C GLY A 94 15.26 13.47 -2.29
N LYS A 95 14.16 13.68 -3.02
CA LYS A 95 13.37 14.92 -2.98
C LYS A 95 12.33 14.91 -1.85
N MET A 96 11.65 13.78 -1.65
CA MET A 96 10.57 13.64 -0.67
C MET A 96 9.46 14.68 -0.84
N GLU A 97 8.87 14.77 -2.03
CA GLU A 97 7.85 15.76 -2.38
C GLU A 97 6.64 15.11 -3.01
N PHE A 98 5.52 15.85 -3.03
CA PHE A 98 4.33 15.42 -3.73
C PHE A 98 4.56 15.36 -5.25
N SER A 99 4.07 14.30 -5.88
CA SER A 99 3.87 14.25 -7.32
C SER A 99 2.55 13.57 -7.64
N LYS A 100 1.93 13.94 -8.76
CA LYS A 100 0.69 13.28 -9.24
C LYS A 100 0.89 11.80 -9.60
N LYS A 101 2.13 11.37 -9.82
CA LYS A 101 2.49 9.99 -10.21
C LYS A 101 2.67 9.06 -9.03
N THR A 102 2.84 9.62 -7.83
CA THR A 102 3.25 8.88 -6.62
C THR A 102 2.35 9.16 -5.43
N GLY A 103 1.30 9.97 -5.65
CA GLY A 103 0.40 10.44 -4.60
C GLY A 103 -0.37 9.30 -3.95
N HIS A 104 -0.69 8.23 -4.70
CA HIS A 104 -1.41 7.10 -4.13
C HIS A 104 -0.50 6.29 -3.22
N PHE A 105 0.74 6.02 -3.67
CA PHE A 105 1.75 5.36 -2.83
C PHE A 105 2.01 6.15 -1.55
N THR A 106 2.28 7.45 -1.65
CA THR A 106 2.62 8.27 -0.48
C THR A 106 1.47 8.35 0.52
N GLN A 107 0.22 8.40 0.06
CA GLN A 107 -0.95 8.30 0.94
C GLN A 107 -1.04 6.91 1.60
N LEU A 108 -0.83 5.84 0.84
CA LEU A 108 -0.92 4.47 1.34
C LEU A 108 0.07 4.22 2.49
N VAL A 109 1.31 4.71 2.37
CA VAL A 109 2.37 4.52 3.36
C VAL A 109 2.54 5.67 4.35
N TRP A 110 1.66 6.68 4.33
CA TRP A 110 1.76 7.85 5.19
C TRP A 110 1.74 7.46 6.68
N LYS A 111 2.84 7.69 7.42
CA LYS A 111 2.98 7.18 8.80
C LYS A 111 1.94 7.70 9.77
N GLU A 112 1.59 8.98 9.69
CA GLU A 112 0.62 9.60 10.58
C GLU A 112 -0.83 9.17 10.32
N THR A 113 -1.14 8.62 9.14
CA THR A 113 -2.46 8.03 8.87
C THR A 113 -2.63 6.78 9.73
N THR A 114 -3.78 6.66 10.40
CA THR A 114 -4.06 5.56 11.35
C THR A 114 -5.25 4.71 10.94
N SER A 115 -6.13 5.22 10.08
CA SER A 115 -7.33 4.50 9.64
C SER A 115 -7.62 4.72 8.16
N VAL A 116 -8.30 3.73 7.58
CA VAL A 116 -8.80 3.75 6.20
C VAL A 116 -10.23 3.19 6.17
N GLY A 117 -11.07 3.74 5.31
CA GLY A 117 -12.34 3.15 4.92
C GLY A 117 -12.55 3.34 3.44
N CYS A 118 -13.07 2.33 2.76
CA CYS A 118 -13.24 2.35 1.32
C CYS A 118 -14.64 1.90 0.93
N SER A 119 -15.05 2.29 -0.28
CA SER A 119 -16.23 1.74 -0.95
C SER A 119 -15.89 1.28 -2.37
N ARG A 120 -16.79 0.49 -2.95
CA ARG A 120 -16.71 0.01 -4.33
C ARG A 120 -18.08 0.10 -4.99
N THR A 121 -18.13 0.70 -6.18
CA THR A 121 -19.37 0.82 -6.96
C THR A 121 -19.10 0.31 -8.38
N GLU A 122 -19.98 -0.55 -8.92
CA GLU A 122 -19.92 -0.94 -10.33
C GLU A 122 -20.53 0.17 -11.19
N CYS A 123 -19.70 0.73 -12.08
CA CYS A 123 -20.04 1.90 -12.88
C CYS A 123 -20.28 1.59 -14.37
N ASN A 124 -20.07 0.35 -14.84
CA ASN A 124 -20.43 -0.01 -16.21
C ASN A 124 -21.93 0.22 -16.47
N GLY A 125 -22.24 0.85 -17.60
CA GLY A 125 -23.63 1.15 -18.00
C GLY A 125 -24.25 2.34 -17.30
N ARG A 126 -23.46 3.15 -16.57
CA ARG A 126 -23.89 4.44 -16.04
C ARG A 126 -23.39 5.58 -16.94
N ASP A 127 -24.30 6.45 -17.36
CA ASP A 127 -24.04 7.51 -18.35
C ASP A 127 -23.39 8.79 -17.77
N ASP A 128 -23.12 8.81 -16.47
CA ASP A 128 -22.91 10.02 -15.66
C ASP A 128 -21.50 10.16 -15.02
N GLY A 129 -20.60 9.17 -15.20
CA GLY A 129 -19.44 9.05 -14.31
C GLY A 129 -18.03 9.07 -14.92
N GLY A 130 -17.80 8.42 -16.06
CA GLY A 130 -16.46 8.30 -16.66
C GLY A 130 -15.51 7.31 -15.98
N ALA A 131 -15.85 6.74 -14.82
CA ALA A 131 -15.11 5.61 -14.22
C ALA A 131 -15.56 4.27 -14.87
N PRO A 132 -14.67 3.52 -15.55
CA PRO A 132 -15.03 2.21 -16.12
C PRO A 132 -14.96 1.09 -15.06
N GLY A 133 -15.86 0.11 -15.13
CA GLY A 133 -15.87 -1.06 -14.24
C GLY A 133 -16.16 -0.73 -12.78
N PHE A 134 -15.58 -1.52 -11.87
CA PHE A 134 -15.62 -1.22 -10.44
C PHE A 134 -14.75 0.01 -10.14
N TYR A 135 -15.38 1.02 -9.57
CA TYR A 135 -14.76 2.22 -9.02
C TYR A 135 -14.57 2.04 -7.51
N VAL A 136 -13.32 2.09 -7.05
CA VAL A 136 -12.93 2.01 -5.65
C VAL A 136 -12.46 3.39 -5.19
N VAL A 137 -13.08 3.86 -4.11
CA VAL A 137 -12.70 5.09 -3.40
C VAL A 137 -12.24 4.67 -2.01
N CYS A 138 -11.05 5.12 -1.61
CA CYS A 138 -10.51 4.89 -0.28
C CYS A 138 -10.20 6.22 0.40
N GLU A 139 -10.74 6.39 1.60
CA GLU A 139 -10.58 7.58 2.44
C GLU A 139 -9.68 7.26 3.63
N TYR A 140 -8.80 8.19 3.97
CA TYR A 140 -7.72 8.02 4.95
C TYR A 140 -7.76 9.12 6.01
N HIS A 141 -7.61 8.74 7.28
CA HIS A 141 -7.55 9.69 8.38
C HIS A 141 -6.46 9.35 9.42
N PRO A 142 -5.67 10.33 9.88
CA PRO A 142 -5.48 11.67 9.29
C PRO A 142 -5.06 11.63 7.81
N ALA A 143 -5.37 12.70 7.08
CA ALA A 143 -5.03 12.81 5.66
C ALA A 143 -3.51 12.80 5.45
N GLY A 144 -3.06 12.11 4.41
CA GLY A 144 -1.67 12.11 3.99
C GLY A 144 -1.37 13.21 2.98
N ASN A 145 -0.20 13.12 2.34
CA ASN A 145 0.22 14.05 1.28
C ASN A 145 0.24 15.53 1.68
N VAL A 146 0.42 15.82 2.97
CA VAL A 146 0.54 17.19 3.48
C VAL A 146 1.89 17.77 3.02
N ILE A 147 1.83 18.86 2.25
CA ILE A 147 3.03 19.54 1.72
C ILE A 147 3.96 19.93 2.88
N GLY A 148 5.24 19.54 2.75
CA GLY A 148 6.27 19.79 3.77
C GLY A 148 6.35 18.74 4.88
N ARG A 149 5.58 17.64 4.81
CA ARG A 149 5.55 16.57 5.83
C ARG A 149 5.98 15.19 5.33
N PHE A 150 6.46 15.10 4.09
CA PHE A 150 6.79 13.84 3.41
C PHE A 150 7.99 13.13 4.05
N LYS A 151 9.01 13.89 4.49
CA LYS A 151 10.22 13.33 5.10
C LYS A 151 9.94 12.54 6.37
N GLU A 152 8.97 12.99 7.16
CA GLU A 152 8.55 12.32 8.39
C GLU A 152 7.63 11.13 8.11
N ASN A 153 6.92 11.14 6.98
CA ASN A 153 5.79 10.25 6.73
C ASN A 153 5.99 9.21 5.64
N VAL A 154 7.00 9.35 4.77
CA VAL A 154 7.25 8.42 3.66
C VAL A 154 8.72 7.99 3.73
N GLN A 155 8.94 6.73 4.11
CA GLN A 155 10.29 6.16 4.21
C GLN A 155 10.58 5.21 3.05
N GLU A 156 11.86 5.07 2.73
CA GLU A 156 12.32 4.01 1.82
C GLU A 156 11.96 2.62 2.35
N ARG A 157 11.97 1.64 1.44
CA ARG A 157 11.68 0.26 1.80
C ARG A 157 12.79 -0.28 2.71
N ASP A 158 12.41 -0.91 3.80
CA ASP A 158 13.31 -1.74 4.58
C ASP A 158 13.64 -3.02 3.81
N GLU A 159 14.78 -3.02 3.11
CA GLU A 159 15.24 -4.19 2.36
C GLU A 159 15.84 -5.28 3.26
N GLY A 160 15.85 -5.08 4.59
CA GLY A 160 16.68 -5.86 5.51
C GLY A 160 18.17 -5.72 5.16
N PRO A 161 19.06 -6.50 5.82
CA PRO A 161 20.44 -6.58 5.37
C PRO A 161 20.46 -7.10 3.93
N LYS A 162 20.89 -6.26 2.99
CA LYS A 162 21.26 -6.71 1.65
C LYS A 162 22.22 -7.87 1.82
N SER A 163 21.86 -9.07 1.36
CA SER A 163 22.82 -10.17 1.19
C SER A 163 23.82 -9.70 0.14
N GLY A 164 24.85 -9.00 0.61
CA GLY A 164 25.77 -8.24 -0.20
C GLY A 164 26.52 -9.14 -1.17
N GLY A 165 26.60 -8.66 -2.41
CA GLY A 165 27.80 -8.83 -3.21
C GLY A 165 29.03 -8.46 -2.38
N GLY A 166 30.09 -9.24 -2.58
CA GLY A 166 31.18 -9.45 -1.63
C GLY A 166 31.80 -8.22 -0.98
N VAL A 167 32.06 -8.37 0.32
CA VAL A 167 33.10 -7.64 1.04
C VAL A 167 33.99 -8.69 1.71
N GLU A 168 35.25 -8.67 1.30
CA GLU A 168 36.35 -9.47 1.84
C GLU A 168 36.53 -9.17 3.33
N ILE A 169 36.40 -10.21 4.17
CA ILE A 169 36.57 -10.08 5.62
C ILE A 169 38.07 -10.07 5.92
N SER A 170 38.65 -8.87 6.10
CA SER A 170 39.98 -8.71 6.67
C SER A 170 39.93 -8.99 8.17
N TRP A 171 40.48 -10.13 8.59
CA TRP A 171 40.65 -10.50 9.98
C TRP A 171 41.83 -9.75 10.59
N HIS A 172 41.58 -8.61 11.24
CA HIS A 172 42.58 -7.99 12.13
C HIS A 172 42.15 -8.11 13.61
N PHE A 173 42.80 -9.07 14.26
CA PHE A 173 43.23 -9.14 15.66
C PHE A 173 42.32 -8.54 16.76
N LEU A 174 41.70 -9.43 17.53
CA LEU A 174 41.45 -9.20 18.95
C LEU A 174 42.35 -10.15 19.76
N TRP A 175 43.43 -9.61 20.35
CA TRP A 175 44.21 -10.33 21.35
C TRP A 175 43.40 -10.39 22.64
N ILE A 176 42.95 -11.58 23.04
CA ILE A 176 42.60 -11.86 24.43
C ILE A 176 43.61 -12.88 24.93
N ALA A 177 44.54 -12.40 25.75
CA ALA A 177 45.41 -13.25 26.54
C ALA A 177 44.62 -13.78 27.75
N THR A 178 44.39 -15.09 27.78
CA THR A 178 44.11 -15.80 29.03
C THR A 178 45.01 -17.02 29.13
N PHE A 179 45.98 -16.91 30.04
CA PHE A 179 46.75 -18.02 30.58
C PHE A 179 45.81 -19.01 31.28
N GLY A 180 46.08 -20.32 31.14
CA GLY A 180 45.52 -21.28 32.09
C GLY A 180 45.32 -22.70 31.57
N VAL A 181 46.42 -23.47 31.52
CA VAL A 181 46.53 -24.90 31.86
C VAL A 181 45.31 -25.82 31.63
N GLY A 182 45.50 -26.72 30.65
CA GLY A 182 45.50 -28.17 30.92
C GLY A 182 44.18 -28.93 30.73
N GLY A 183 44.25 -30.00 29.93
CA GLY A 183 43.43 -31.20 30.16
C GLY A 183 42.59 -31.65 28.98
N TRP A 184 42.82 -32.90 28.59
CA TRP A 184 42.22 -33.69 27.50
C TRP A 184 40.68 -33.79 27.41
N CYS A 185 40.28 -34.21 26.20
CA CYS A 185 39.41 -35.36 25.88
C CYS A 185 38.02 -35.10 25.26
N CYS A 186 37.91 -35.49 23.99
CA CYS A 186 36.85 -36.26 23.29
C CYS A 186 35.33 -35.96 23.42
N LEU A 187 34.70 -35.88 22.24
CA LEU A 187 33.37 -36.39 21.80
C LEU A 187 32.14 -35.86 22.59
N PHE A 188 31.13 -35.21 22.00
CA PHE A 188 30.38 -35.46 20.76
C PHE A 188 30.08 -34.18 19.99
#